data_AF-A0A3D3IX78-F1
#
_entry.id   AF-A0A3D3IX78-F1
#
_cell.length_a   1.000
_cell.length_b   1.000
_cell.length_c   1.000
_cell.angle_alpha   90.00
_cell.angle_beta   90.00
_cell.angle_gamma   90.00
#
_symmetry.space_group_name_H-M   'P 1'
#
loop_
_entity.id
_entity.type
_entity.pdbx_description
1 polymer ?
#
loop_
_entity_poly.entity_id
_entity_poly.type
_entity_poly.pdbx_seq_one_letter_code
_entity_poly.pdbx_strand_id
1 'polypeptide(L)'
;MQRGDKSYTREGFEKAKYYMGVTVLQTCLEDKTPQEVYELYKKRWTIETFYNYFKNKAGYNSLYVEDYYKTQGLAFIMLVAALIHQEVEAAAAELDGKSVTTCLLEARMVKAHKRHGQWTVCNCLKKQVELFKKMNTPLEASRSFMYPKQSAVFHKE
;
A
#
# COMPACT_ATOMS: atom_id res chain seq x y z
N MET A 1 14.24 19.62 -0.63
CA MET A 1 15.60 19.27 -1.09
C MET A 1 15.71 17.75 -1.18
N GLN A 2 15.83 17.19 -2.38
CA GLN A 2 15.97 15.74 -2.56
C GLN A 2 17.42 15.34 -2.23
N ARG A 3 17.61 14.24 -1.46
CA ARG A 3 18.94 13.69 -1.15
C ARG A 3 19.57 13.15 -2.45
N GLY A 4 20.42 13.94 -3.08
CA GLY A 4 21.10 13.60 -4.34
C GLY A 4 21.71 14.79 -5.09
N ASP A 5 21.22 16.01 -4.86
CA ASP A 5 21.67 17.25 -5.52
C ASP A 5 23.03 17.77 -5.05
N LYS A 6 23.99 16.90 -4.72
CA LYS A 6 25.39 17.33 -4.74
C LYS A 6 25.75 17.44 -6.22
N SER A 7 25.64 18.66 -6.74
CA SER A 7 26.05 19.07 -8.09
C SER A 7 27.29 18.28 -8.53
N TYR A 8 27.09 17.35 -9.46
CA TYR A 8 28.17 16.57 -10.04
C TYR A 8 29.31 17.51 -10.48
N THR A 9 30.54 17.20 -10.07
CA THR A 9 31.74 17.85 -10.60
C THR A 9 32.67 16.80 -11.20
N ARG A 10 33.27 17.13 -12.35
CA ARG A 10 34.23 16.22 -13.00
C ARG A 10 35.40 15.89 -12.08
N GLU A 11 35.90 16.87 -11.34
CA GLU A 11 37.00 16.71 -10.40
C GLU A 11 36.65 15.77 -9.23
N GLY A 12 35.44 15.89 -8.68
CA GLY A 12 34.96 14.99 -7.62
C GLY A 12 34.82 13.55 -8.12
N PHE A 13 34.34 13.37 -9.35
CA PHE A 13 34.25 12.07 -10.00
C PHE A 13 35.64 11.43 -10.21
N GLU A 14 36.60 12.16 -10.77
CA GLU A 14 37.96 11.64 -11.02
C GLU A 14 38.68 11.24 -9.72
N LYS A 15 38.42 11.94 -8.62
CA LYS A 15 38.92 11.56 -7.29
C LYS A 15 38.23 10.32 -6.74
N ALA A 16 36.90 10.24 -6.84
CA ALA A 16 36.12 9.16 -6.23
C ALA A 16 36.17 7.84 -7.02
N LYS A 17 36.35 7.89 -8.34
CA LYS A 17 36.24 6.71 -9.22
C LYS A 17 37.19 5.56 -8.84
N TYR A 18 38.38 5.89 -8.33
CA TYR A 18 39.38 4.88 -7.93
C TYR A 18 39.04 4.23 -6.59
N TYR A 19 38.29 4.91 -5.71
CA TYR A 19 37.93 4.40 -4.38
C TYR A 19 36.57 3.69 -4.37
N MET A 20 35.60 4.17 -5.15
CA MET A 20 34.24 3.63 -5.16
C MET A 20 33.95 2.73 -6.36
N GLY A 21 34.85 2.68 -7.33
CA GLY A 21 34.60 2.05 -8.63
C GLY A 21 33.70 2.89 -9.53
N VAL A 22 33.53 2.43 -10.77
CA VAL A 22 32.65 3.07 -11.76
C VAL A 22 31.59 2.06 -12.18
N THR A 23 30.33 2.44 -12.06
CA THR A 23 29.21 1.69 -12.64
C THR A 23 28.82 2.32 -13.96
N VAL A 24 28.75 1.51 -15.02
CA VAL A 24 28.30 1.94 -16.34
C VAL A 24 26.93 1.31 -16.59
N LEU A 25 25.94 2.15 -16.90
CA LEU A 25 24.62 1.71 -17.31
C LEU A 25 24.56 1.68 -18.84
N GLN A 26 24.25 0.53 -19.40
CA GLN A 26 24.00 0.35 -20.83
C GLN A 26 22.49 0.20 -21.05
N THR A 27 21.97 0.85 -22.09
CA THR A 27 20.54 0.83 -22.39
C THR A 27 20.30 0.91 -23.90
N CYS A 28 19.19 0.33 -24.36
CA CYS A 28 18.66 0.49 -25.71
C CYS A 28 17.62 1.63 -25.80
N LEU A 29 17.40 2.37 -24.71
CA LEU A 29 16.47 3.50 -24.67
C LEU A 29 17.14 4.73 -25.26
N GLU A 30 16.76 5.09 -26.47
CA GLU A 30 17.32 6.24 -27.21
C GLU A 30 16.62 7.57 -26.87
N ASP A 31 15.39 7.50 -26.35
CA ASP A 31 14.52 8.65 -26.07
C ASP A 31 14.68 9.23 -24.65
N LYS A 32 15.63 8.71 -23.86
CA LYS A 32 15.78 9.08 -22.44
C LYS A 32 17.11 9.75 -22.17
N THR A 33 17.06 10.79 -21.33
CA THR A 33 18.25 11.42 -20.80
C THR A 33 19.00 10.47 -19.85
N PRO A 34 20.31 10.64 -19.66
CA PRO A 34 21.07 9.83 -18.70
C PRO A 34 20.52 9.85 -17.27
N GLN A 35 19.95 10.99 -16.85
CA GLN A 35 19.30 11.10 -15.54
C GLN A 35 18.06 10.21 -15.44
N GLU A 36 17.18 10.24 -16.43
CA GLU A 36 15.98 9.39 -16.45
C GLU A 36 16.35 7.91 -16.49
N VAL A 37 17.39 7.54 -17.25
CA VAL A 37 17.92 6.16 -17.26
C VAL A 37 18.40 5.76 -15.86
N TYR A 38 19.12 6.64 -15.16
CA TYR A 38 19.58 6.36 -13.80
C TYR A 38 18.42 6.26 -12.80
N GLU A 39 17.40 7.12 -12.90
CA GLU A 39 16.20 7.06 -12.06
C GLU A 39 15.40 5.78 -12.30
N LEU A 40 15.28 5.33 -13.55
CA LEU A 40 14.68 4.03 -13.89
C LEU A 40 15.50 2.88 -13.31
N TYR A 41 16.83 2.92 -13.44
CA TYR A 41 17.70 1.91 -12.85
C TYR A 41 17.53 1.84 -11.33
N LYS A 42 17.37 2.97 -10.64
CA LYS A 42 17.09 2.98 -9.19
C LYS A 42 15.80 2.26 -8.83
N LYS A 43 14.76 2.34 -9.67
CA LYS A 43 13.50 1.60 -9.46
C LYS A 43 13.67 0.09 -9.50
N ARG A 44 14.79 -0.44 -10.04
CA ARG A 44 15.15 -1.87 -9.94
C ARG A 44 15.11 -2.36 -8.50
N TRP A 45 15.50 -1.53 -7.52
CA TRP A 45 15.49 -1.90 -6.09
C TRP A 45 14.10 -2.36 -5.60
N THR A 46 13.01 -1.94 -6.26
CA THR A 46 11.65 -2.38 -5.92
C THR A 46 11.49 -3.90 -5.98
N ILE A 47 12.26 -4.59 -6.83
CA ILE A 47 12.24 -6.07 -6.88
C ILE A 47 12.78 -6.69 -5.59
N GLU A 48 13.73 -6.03 -4.94
CA GLU A 48 14.36 -6.50 -3.72
C GLU A 48 13.41 -6.31 -2.54
N THR A 49 12.69 -5.19 -2.50
CA THR A 49 11.60 -4.98 -1.55
C THR A 49 10.46 -5.97 -1.75
N PHE A 50 10.15 -6.32 -3.01
CA PHE A 50 9.15 -7.33 -3.35
C PHE A 50 9.54 -8.71 -2.80
N TYR A 51 10.76 -9.19 -3.08
CA TYR A 51 11.21 -10.50 -2.54
C TYR A 51 11.38 -10.50 -1.03
N ASN A 52 11.74 -9.37 -0.42
CA ASN A 52 11.80 -9.24 1.03
C ASN A 52 10.41 -9.43 1.68
N TYR A 53 9.34 -8.94 1.05
CA TYR A 53 7.97 -9.19 1.50
C TYR A 53 7.65 -10.70 1.52
N PHE A 54 7.96 -11.43 0.44
CA PHE A 54 7.72 -12.88 0.38
C PHE A 54 8.49 -13.67 1.45
N LYS A 55 9.78 -13.37 1.61
CA LYS A 55 10.65 -14.11 2.51
C LYS A 55 10.33 -13.85 3.98
N ASN A 56 10.08 -12.59 4.34
CA ASN A 56 10.12 -12.16 5.73
C ASN A 56 8.78 -11.65 6.28
N LYS A 57 7.86 -11.17 5.44
CA LYS A 57 6.58 -10.58 5.91
C LYS A 57 5.38 -11.49 5.66
N ALA A 58 5.32 -12.15 4.51
CA ALA A 58 4.11 -12.84 4.07
C ALA A 58 3.96 -14.26 4.63
N GLY A 59 5.03 -14.85 5.18
CA GLY A 59 4.96 -16.12 5.91
C GLY A 59 4.74 -17.37 5.05
N TYR A 60 4.91 -17.29 3.72
CA TYR A 60 4.62 -18.40 2.80
C TYR A 60 5.47 -19.66 3.04
N ASN A 61 6.67 -19.52 3.63
CA ASN A 61 7.51 -20.66 3.99
C ASN A 61 6.81 -21.64 4.96
N SER A 62 5.79 -21.18 5.69
CA SER A 62 5.00 -22.02 6.62
C SER A 62 3.98 -22.92 5.93
N LEU A 63 3.73 -22.76 4.62
CA LEU A 63 2.72 -23.52 3.89
C LEU A 63 3.19 -24.91 3.46
N TYR A 64 4.50 -25.17 3.43
CA TYR A 64 5.13 -26.47 3.11
C TYR A 64 4.48 -27.23 1.93
N VAL A 65 4.22 -26.52 0.81
CA VAL A 65 3.63 -27.14 -0.39
C VAL A 65 4.75 -27.79 -1.22
N GLU A 66 4.72 -29.11 -1.36
CA GLU A 66 5.75 -29.88 -2.08
C GLU A 66 5.39 -30.22 -3.53
N ASP A 67 4.10 -30.20 -3.87
CA ASP A 67 3.61 -30.53 -5.22
C ASP A 67 3.93 -29.41 -6.22
N TYR A 68 4.55 -29.77 -7.35
CA TYR A 68 5.00 -28.81 -8.37
C TYR A 68 3.86 -27.97 -8.95
N TYR A 69 2.74 -28.59 -9.34
CA TYR A 69 1.62 -27.88 -9.95
C TYR A 69 0.90 -27.00 -8.93
N LYS A 70 0.76 -27.48 -7.69
CA LYS A 70 0.22 -26.65 -6.59
C LYS A 70 1.14 -25.48 -6.27
N THR A 71 2.45 -25.66 -6.37
CA THR A 71 3.44 -24.59 -6.16
C THR A 71 3.34 -23.53 -7.25
N GLN A 72 3.13 -23.93 -8.51
CA GLN A 72 2.90 -22.97 -9.61
C GLN A 72 1.61 -22.16 -9.39
N GLY A 73 0.51 -22.83 -9.02
CA GLY A 73 -0.74 -22.14 -8.69
C GLY A 73 -0.60 -21.20 -7.49
N LEU A 74 0.11 -21.66 -6.45
CA LEU A 74 0.41 -20.85 -5.27
C LEU A 74 1.28 -19.64 -5.62
N ALA A 75 2.28 -19.78 -6.49
CA ALA A 75 3.14 -18.68 -6.94
C ALA A 75 2.33 -17.56 -7.63
N PHE A 76 1.31 -17.93 -8.42
CA PHE A 76 0.40 -16.96 -9.01
C PHE A 76 -0.43 -16.23 -7.94
N ILE A 77 -1.02 -16.96 -6.99
CA ILE A 77 -1.79 -16.35 -5.88
C ILE A 77 -0.90 -15.43 -5.05
N MET A 78 0.33 -15.86 -4.76
CA MET A 78 1.38 -15.11 -4.08
C MET A 78 1.68 -13.79 -4.79
N LEU A 79 1.84 -13.81 -6.12
CA LEU A 79 2.05 -12.60 -6.92
C LEU A 79 0.87 -11.63 -6.80
N VAL A 80 -0.36 -12.11 -7.00
CA VAL A 80 -1.57 -11.27 -6.90
C VAL A 80 -1.70 -10.66 -5.50
N ALA A 81 -1.47 -11.45 -4.45
CA ALA A 81 -1.51 -10.97 -3.07
C ALA A 81 -0.47 -9.88 -2.80
N ALA A 82 0.75 -10.02 -3.32
CA ALA A 82 1.80 -9.01 -3.17
C ALA A 82 1.49 -7.71 -3.93
N LEU A 83 0.89 -7.79 -5.12
CA LEU A 83 0.44 -6.60 -5.85
C LEU A 83 -0.64 -5.85 -5.06
N ILE A 84 -1.63 -6.56 -4.51
CA ILE A 84 -2.64 -5.95 -3.63
C ILE A 84 -1.97 -5.34 -2.39
N HIS A 85 -1.02 -6.05 -1.78
CA HIS A 85 -0.30 -5.55 -0.61
C HIS A 85 0.47 -4.26 -0.90
N GLN A 86 1.13 -4.17 -2.06
CA GLN A 86 1.86 -2.98 -2.49
C GLN A 86 0.93 -1.77 -2.64
N GLU A 87 -0.24 -1.95 -3.28
CA GLU A 87 -1.23 -0.88 -3.42
C GLU A 87 -1.73 -0.40 -2.05
N VAL A 88 -1.94 -1.32 -1.11
CA VAL A 88 -2.33 -0.97 0.27
C VAL A 88 -1.19 -0.29 1.03
N GLU A 89 0.05 -0.74 0.88
CA GLU A 89 1.23 -0.07 1.48
C GLU A 89 1.40 1.35 0.92
N ALA A 90 1.24 1.54 -0.39
CA ALA A 90 1.31 2.86 -1.03
C ALA A 90 0.21 3.79 -0.53
N ALA A 91 -1.04 3.33 -0.51
CA ALA A 91 -2.16 4.12 0.01
C ALA A 91 -2.01 4.44 1.50
N ALA A 92 -1.45 3.52 2.30
CA ALA A 92 -1.20 3.74 3.71
C ALA A 92 -0.02 4.70 3.97
N ALA A 93 0.99 4.74 3.09
CA ALA A 93 2.13 5.66 3.22
C ALA A 93 1.71 7.14 3.12
N GLU A 94 0.63 7.43 2.40
CA GLU A 94 0.02 8.77 2.31
C GLU A 94 -0.82 9.14 3.56
N LEU A 95 -0.98 8.21 4.52
CA LEU A 95 -1.67 8.46 5.77
C LEU A 95 -0.69 8.79 6.90
N ASP A 96 -0.83 9.97 7.48
CA ASP A 96 0.00 10.42 8.61
C ASP A 96 0.00 9.40 9.77
N GLY A 97 1.16 8.79 10.00
CA GLY A 97 1.44 7.94 11.15
C GLY A 97 0.68 6.61 11.20
N LYS A 98 0.09 6.13 10.09
CA LYS A 98 -0.64 4.86 10.08
C LYS A 98 0.11 3.78 9.31
N SER A 99 0.36 2.65 9.97
CA SER A 99 0.83 1.43 9.30
C SER A 99 -0.33 0.73 8.59
N VAL A 100 -0.03 -0.13 7.61
CA VAL A 100 -1.02 -1.03 6.99
C VAL A 100 -1.76 -1.85 8.05
N THR A 101 -1.06 -2.39 9.04
CA THR A 101 -1.65 -3.14 10.15
C THR A 101 -2.68 -2.32 10.91
N THR A 102 -2.36 -1.06 11.21
CA THR A 102 -3.30 -0.13 11.87
C THR A 102 -4.53 0.10 11.01
N CYS A 103 -4.36 0.28 9.70
CA CYS A 103 -5.47 0.46 8.77
C CYS A 103 -6.37 -0.77 8.73
N LEU A 104 -5.81 -1.98 8.68
CA LEU A 104 -6.56 -3.24 8.70
C LEU A 104 -7.29 -3.46 10.03
N LEU A 105 -6.69 -3.08 11.16
CA LEU A 105 -7.31 -3.16 12.48
C LEU A 105 -8.48 -2.18 12.65
N GLU A 106 -8.45 -1.03 11.99
CA GLU A 106 -9.61 -0.13 11.92
C GLU A 106 -10.68 -0.66 10.93
N ALA A 107 -10.24 -1.20 9.80
CA ALA A 107 -11.13 -1.74 8.76
C ALA A 107 -11.94 -2.95 9.24
N ARG A 108 -11.37 -3.87 10.03
CA ARG A 108 -12.09 -5.04 10.56
C ARG A 108 -13.29 -4.70 11.45
N MET A 109 -13.35 -3.47 11.97
CA MET A 109 -14.46 -3.00 12.80
C MET A 109 -15.65 -2.51 11.97
N VAL A 110 -15.44 -2.27 10.68
CA VAL A 110 -16.49 -1.84 9.74
C VAL A 110 -17.33 -3.06 9.35
N LYS A 111 -18.64 -2.99 9.55
CA LYS A 111 -19.57 -4.09 9.24
C LYS A 111 -20.59 -3.64 8.20
N ALA A 112 -20.69 -4.41 7.12
CA ALA A 112 -21.71 -4.26 6.11
C ALA A 112 -22.85 -5.25 6.36
N HIS A 113 -24.08 -4.78 6.23
CA HIS A 113 -25.30 -5.58 6.35
C HIS A 113 -26.16 -5.40 5.11
N LYS A 114 -26.70 -6.51 4.60
CA LYS A 114 -27.66 -6.47 3.49
C LYS A 114 -29.06 -6.15 4.04
N ARG A 115 -29.64 -5.02 3.64
CA ARG A 115 -30.99 -4.58 4.00
C ARG A 115 -31.76 -4.25 2.73
N HIS A 116 -32.96 -4.80 2.57
CA HIS A 116 -33.81 -4.59 1.38
C HIS A 116 -33.07 -4.79 0.05
N GLY A 117 -32.21 -5.81 -0.03
CA GLY A 117 -31.44 -6.11 -1.23
C GLY A 117 -30.16 -5.28 -1.42
N GLN A 118 -29.94 -4.23 -0.63
CA GLN A 118 -28.78 -3.34 -0.72
C GLN A 118 -27.79 -3.57 0.42
N TRP A 119 -26.50 -3.48 0.13
CA TRP A 119 -25.45 -3.51 1.16
C TRP A 119 -25.31 -2.13 1.79
N THR A 120 -25.37 -2.09 3.11
CA THR A 120 -25.27 -0.86 3.88
C THR A 120 -24.24 -1.03 4.97
N VAL A 121 -23.37 -0.04 5.13
CA VAL A 121 -22.40 -0.04 6.22
C VAL A 121 -23.03 0.62 7.44
N CYS A 122 -23.05 -0.07 8.57
CA CYS A 122 -23.64 0.44 9.82
C CYS A 122 -22.57 0.64 10.89
N ASN A 123 -22.83 1.53 11.85
CA ASN A 123 -21.96 1.78 13.02
C ASN A 123 -20.52 2.20 12.67
N CYS A 124 -20.32 2.95 11.58
CA CYS A 124 -19.02 3.54 11.28
C CYS A 124 -18.71 4.70 12.21
N LEU A 125 -17.58 4.63 12.90
CA LEU A 125 -17.02 5.78 13.58
C LEU A 125 -16.50 6.79 12.56
N LYS A 126 -16.54 8.09 12.92
CA LYS A 126 -16.03 9.19 12.06
C LYS A 126 -14.61 8.92 11.56
N LYS A 127 -13.73 8.44 12.46
CA LYS A 127 -12.34 8.07 12.13
C LYS A 127 -12.23 6.98 11.04
N GLN A 128 -13.20 6.07 10.95
CA GLN A 128 -13.21 5.00 9.95
C GLN A 128 -13.68 5.56 8.60
N VAL A 129 -14.75 6.35 8.58
CA VAL A 129 -15.21 7.01 7.35
C VAL A 129 -14.10 7.88 6.74
N GLU A 130 -13.41 8.65 7.57
CA GLU A 130 -12.27 9.46 7.14
C GLU A 130 -11.09 8.62 6.63
N LEU A 131 -10.75 7.53 7.33
CA LEU A 131 -9.71 6.60 6.89
C LEU A 131 -10.00 6.05 5.49
N PHE A 132 -11.19 5.48 5.28
CA PHE A 132 -11.59 4.89 4.01
C PHE A 132 -11.70 5.93 2.88
N LYS A 133 -12.14 7.15 3.20
CA LYS A 133 -12.12 8.27 2.24
C LYS A 133 -10.69 8.62 1.81
N LYS A 134 -9.74 8.67 2.75
CA LYS A 134 -8.32 8.94 2.43
C LYS A 134 -7.68 7.79 1.64
N MET A 135 -8.09 6.55 1.89
CA MET A 135 -7.68 5.34 1.15
C MET A 135 -8.40 5.18 -0.21
N ASN A 136 -9.06 6.23 -0.72
CA ASN A 136 -9.82 6.22 -1.98
C ASN A 136 -10.85 5.10 -2.10
N THR A 137 -11.41 4.65 -0.98
CA THR A 137 -12.41 3.57 -0.88
C THR A 137 -13.56 4.00 0.02
N PRO A 138 -14.27 5.10 -0.31
CA PRO A 138 -15.24 5.72 0.59
C PRO A 138 -16.36 4.75 0.99
N LEU A 139 -16.71 4.74 2.27
CA LEU A 139 -17.83 3.97 2.78
C LEU A 139 -19.14 4.72 2.51
N GLU A 140 -20.04 4.11 1.78
CA GLU A 140 -21.43 4.57 1.67
C GLU A 140 -22.21 4.09 2.90
N ALA A 141 -22.12 4.86 3.98
CA ALA A 141 -22.92 4.61 5.17
C ALA A 141 -24.36 5.03 4.91
N SER A 142 -25.31 4.10 4.91
CA SER A 142 -26.71 4.48 5.05
C SER A 142 -26.96 4.80 6.52
N ARG A 143 -27.53 5.99 6.79
CA ARG A 143 -28.08 6.27 8.11
C ARG A 143 -29.29 5.35 8.29
N SER A 144 -29.09 4.16 8.84
CA SER A 144 -30.20 3.54 9.55
C SER A 144 -30.51 4.50 10.69
N PHE A 145 -31.62 5.22 10.60
CA PHE A 145 -32.22 5.90 11.74
C PHE A 145 -32.25 4.86 12.87
N MET A 146 -31.30 4.99 13.80
CA MET A 146 -31.47 4.46 15.13
C MET A 146 -32.76 5.13 15.59
N TYR A 147 -33.76 4.32 15.93
CA TYR A 147 -35.09 4.74 16.40
C TYR A 147 -35.01 6.09 17.08
N PRO A 148 -35.90 7.06 16.76
CA PRO A 148 -35.93 8.29 17.54
C PRO A 148 -36.04 7.84 18.99
N LYS A 149 -35.07 8.24 19.83
CA LYS A 149 -35.29 8.28 21.27
C LYS A 149 -36.63 8.99 21.38
N GLN A 150 -37.67 8.27 21.81
CA GLN A 150 -38.87 8.91 22.30
C GLN A 150 -38.38 9.79 23.45
N SER A 151 -38.08 11.05 23.14
CA SER A 151 -38.15 12.12 24.10
C SER A 151 -39.61 12.17 24.51
N ALA A 152 -39.94 11.40 25.54
CA ALA A 152 -41.13 11.62 26.32
C ALA A 152 -40.98 13.00 26.97
N VAL A 153 -41.41 14.02 26.23
CA VAL A 153 -41.77 15.32 26.77
C VAL A 153 -43.11 15.64 26.15
N PHE A 154 -44.17 15.38 26.92
CA PHE A 154 -45.29 16.31 26.98
C PHE A 154 -45.78 16.39 28.42
N HIS A 155 -45.79 17.61 28.91
CA HIS A 155 -46.30 18.03 30.21
C HIS A 155 -47.83 17.99 30.25
N LYS A 156 -48.33 17.80 31.48
CA LYS A 156 -49.65 18.13 32.04
C LYS A 156 -50.55 19.04 31.18
N GLU A 157 -51.82 18.65 31.06
CA GLU A 157 -52.94 19.19 31.87
C GLU A 157 -53.91 18.05 32.22
#